data_AF-A0ABD0KFV9-F1
#
_entry.id   AF-A0ABD0KFV9-F1
#
_cell.length_a   1.000
_cell.length_b   1.000
_cell.length_c   1.000
_cell.angle_alpha   90.00
_cell.angle_beta   90.00
_cell.angle_gamma   90.00
#
_symmetry.space_group_name_H-M   'P 1'
#
loop_
_entity.id
_entity.type
_entity.pdbx_description
1 polymer ?
#
loop_
_entity_poly.entity_id
_entity_poly.type
_entity_poly.pdbx_seq_one_letter_code
_entity_poly.pdbx_strand_id
1 'polypeptide(L)'
;MAETEREPPKMAEPTQNAETSAPQKPTESSPDSRRQFVLRATQTLVHACQCKDRDCSLEGCQQMRNNLTHSKSCARKSTGDCPVCKHLIALCCYHAKHCHLKATECRVPLCGQLKQKLEQQRKLHQAEAPSQRTKTD
;
A
#
# COMPACT_ATOMS: atom_id res chain seq x y z
N MET A 1 -65.41 15.50 7.03
CA MET A 1 -65.03 14.08 6.91
C MET A 1 -64.97 13.81 5.42
N ALA A 2 -63.91 13.39 4.76
CA ALA A 2 -62.53 12.97 5.01
C ALA A 2 -62.04 12.63 3.57
N GLU A 3 -60.83 12.80 3.08
CA GLU A 3 -59.55 13.29 3.55
C GLU A 3 -58.76 13.71 2.30
N THR A 4 -57.87 14.67 2.46
CA THR A 4 -56.82 15.02 1.50
C THR A 4 -55.82 13.88 1.43
N GLU A 5 -55.72 13.20 0.29
CA GLU A 5 -54.69 12.19 0.07
C GLU A 5 -53.52 12.85 -0.64
N ARG A 6 -52.45 13.01 0.15
CA ARG A 6 -51.15 13.57 -0.21
C ARG A 6 -50.38 12.61 -1.11
N GLU A 7 -49.66 13.18 -2.06
CA GLU A 7 -48.65 12.48 -2.84
C GLU A 7 -47.53 11.89 -1.97
N PRO A 8 -47.08 10.66 -2.26
CA PRO A 8 -45.71 10.24 -1.98
C PRO A 8 -44.86 10.31 -3.27
N PRO A 9 -43.78 11.12 -3.33
CA PRO A 9 -42.80 10.96 -4.38
C PRO A 9 -41.99 9.68 -4.12
N LYS A 10 -42.27 8.61 -4.86
CA LYS A 10 -41.37 7.46 -4.93
C LYS A 10 -40.27 7.77 -5.93
N MET A 11 -39.14 8.23 -5.38
CA MET A 11 -37.86 8.25 -6.05
C MET A 11 -37.53 6.87 -6.64
N ALA A 12 -37.57 6.77 -7.97
CA ALA A 12 -36.97 5.70 -8.75
C ALA A 12 -35.65 6.22 -9.34
N GLU A 13 -34.58 5.53 -8.94
CA GLU A 13 -33.28 5.36 -9.62
C GLU A 13 -32.57 6.59 -10.23
N PRO A 14 -31.47 7.06 -9.61
CA PRO A 14 -30.39 7.63 -10.40
C PRO A 14 -29.61 6.49 -11.05
N THR A 15 -29.85 6.29 -12.35
CA THR A 15 -28.92 5.58 -13.24
C THR A 15 -27.56 6.28 -13.13
N GLN A 16 -26.60 5.69 -12.42
CA GLN A 16 -25.22 6.14 -12.42
C GLN A 16 -24.44 5.34 -13.47
N ASN A 17 -24.69 5.64 -14.74
CA ASN A 17 -23.74 5.38 -15.81
C ASN A 17 -22.98 6.69 -16.11
N ALA A 18 -21.84 6.87 -15.45
CA ALA A 18 -20.85 7.85 -15.88
C ALA A 18 -19.50 7.14 -15.93
N GLU A 19 -19.30 6.40 -17.03
CA GLU A 19 -17.97 6.16 -17.55
C GLU A 19 -17.38 7.55 -17.89
N THR A 20 -16.44 8.00 -17.08
CA THR A 20 -15.54 9.10 -17.43
C THR A 20 -14.14 8.61 -17.15
N SER A 21 -13.61 7.94 -18.18
CA SER A 21 -12.18 7.81 -18.42
C SER A 21 -11.63 9.20 -18.74
N ALA A 22 -11.07 9.87 -17.73
CA ALA A 22 -10.24 11.04 -17.91
C ALA A 22 -8.85 10.77 -17.32
N PRO A 23 -7.74 10.92 -18.08
CA PRO A 23 -6.40 10.86 -17.51
C PRO A 23 -6.19 12.05 -16.57
N GLN A 24 -6.31 11.80 -15.27
CA GLN A 24 -6.12 12.82 -14.24
C GLN A 24 -4.64 13.19 -14.16
N LYS A 25 -4.35 14.37 -14.70
CA LYS A 25 -3.12 15.14 -14.54
C LYS A 25 -2.94 15.44 -13.03
N PRO A 26 -1.78 15.15 -12.41
CA PRO A 26 -1.62 15.27 -10.96
C PRO A 26 -1.45 16.74 -10.57
N THR A 27 -2.53 17.39 -10.17
CA THR A 27 -2.51 18.70 -9.52
C THR A 27 -3.34 18.64 -8.25
N GLU A 28 -2.70 18.96 -7.12
CA GLU A 28 -3.25 19.04 -5.75
C GLU A 28 -3.48 17.72 -4.98
N SER A 29 -2.39 17.01 -4.70
CA SER A 29 -2.42 15.90 -3.73
C SER A 29 -2.38 16.42 -2.29
N SER A 30 -3.56 16.68 -1.71
CA SER A 30 -3.71 16.87 -0.26
C SER A 30 -3.04 15.73 0.51
N PRO A 31 -2.49 15.97 1.71
CA PRO A 31 -1.83 14.93 2.52
C PRO A 31 -2.74 13.71 2.77
N ASP A 32 -4.06 13.93 2.86
CA ASP A 32 -5.05 12.87 2.95
C ASP A 32 -5.12 11.99 1.70
N SER A 33 -5.12 12.58 0.50
CA SER A 33 -5.14 11.83 -0.78
C SER A 33 -3.92 10.92 -0.93
N ARG A 34 -2.73 11.39 -0.52
CA ARG A 34 -1.52 10.55 -0.49
C ARG A 34 -1.63 9.39 0.50
N ARG A 35 -2.16 9.66 1.70
CA ARG A 35 -2.36 8.62 2.71
C ARG A 35 -3.36 7.57 2.22
N GLN A 36 -4.49 7.99 1.64
CA GLN A 36 -5.47 7.09 1.04
C GLN A 36 -4.86 6.22 -0.06
N PHE A 37 -4.03 6.82 -0.93
CA PHE A 37 -3.34 6.08 -1.99
C PHE A 37 -2.43 4.99 -1.42
N VAL A 38 -1.61 5.29 -0.41
CA VAL A 38 -0.72 4.29 0.23
C VAL A 38 -1.52 3.16 0.87
N LEU A 39 -2.64 3.47 1.52
CA LEU A 39 -3.52 2.47 2.12
C LEU A 39 -4.14 1.55 1.05
N ARG A 40 -4.66 2.12 -0.04
CA ARG A 40 -5.20 1.36 -1.18
C ARG A 40 -4.12 0.49 -1.82
N ALA A 41 -2.95 1.07 -2.11
CA ALA A 41 -1.83 0.34 -2.69
C ALA A 41 -1.37 -0.83 -1.80
N THR A 42 -1.38 -0.65 -0.47
CA THR A 42 -1.02 -1.71 0.47
C THR A 42 -2.05 -2.84 0.45
N GLN A 43 -3.35 -2.54 0.38
CA GLN A 43 -4.40 -3.55 0.23
C GLN A 43 -4.27 -4.29 -1.10
N THR A 44 -4.05 -3.56 -2.19
CA THR A 44 -3.82 -4.13 -3.51
C THR A 44 -2.57 -5.03 -3.54
N LEU A 45 -1.49 -4.66 -2.82
CA LEU A 45 -0.31 -5.51 -2.63
C LEU A 45 -0.65 -6.82 -1.96
N VAL A 46 -1.35 -6.77 -0.83
CA VAL A 46 -1.77 -7.98 -0.11
C VAL A 46 -2.67 -8.85 -0.98
N HIS A 47 -3.61 -8.25 -1.72
CA HIS A 47 -4.45 -8.96 -2.69
C HIS A 47 -3.60 -9.60 -3.80
N ALA A 48 -2.74 -8.84 -4.48
CA ALA A 48 -1.93 -9.34 -5.60
C ALA A 48 -1.02 -10.52 -5.21
N CYS A 49 -0.57 -10.57 -3.96
CA CYS A 49 0.21 -11.69 -3.43
C CYS A 49 -0.62 -12.97 -3.21
N GLN A 50 -1.92 -12.84 -3.01
CA GLN A 50 -2.85 -13.95 -2.75
C GLN A 50 -3.69 -14.32 -3.97
N CYS A 51 -3.84 -13.37 -4.90
CA CYS A 51 -4.66 -13.50 -6.08
C CYS A 51 -3.99 -14.43 -7.08
N LYS A 52 -4.65 -15.56 -7.36
CA LYS A 52 -4.23 -16.57 -8.35
C LYS A 52 -4.84 -16.34 -9.72
N ASP A 53 -5.86 -15.49 -9.80
CA ASP A 53 -6.58 -15.19 -11.02
C ASP A 53 -5.69 -14.38 -11.97
N ARG A 54 -5.43 -14.91 -13.17
CA ARG A 54 -4.58 -14.26 -14.17
C ARG A 54 -5.28 -13.07 -14.81
N ASP A 55 -6.60 -13.11 -14.91
CA ASP A 55 -7.46 -12.13 -15.57
C ASP A 55 -8.19 -11.25 -14.54
N CYS A 56 -7.65 -11.14 -13.33
CA CYS A 56 -8.17 -10.29 -12.28
C CYS A 56 -8.40 -8.87 -12.80
N SER A 57 -9.67 -8.44 -12.83
CA SER A 57 -10.10 -7.17 -13.43
C SER A 57 -9.73 -5.94 -12.59
N LEU A 58 -9.13 -6.13 -11.42
CA LEU A 58 -8.62 -5.04 -10.58
C LEU A 58 -7.31 -4.50 -11.19
N GLU A 59 -7.35 -3.32 -11.82
CA GLU A 59 -6.17 -2.70 -12.47
C GLU A 59 -4.92 -2.66 -11.56
N GLY A 60 -5.12 -2.34 -10.28
CA GLY A 60 -4.02 -2.30 -9.32
C GLY A 60 -3.38 -3.68 -9.06
N CYS A 61 -4.14 -4.76 -9.16
CA CYS A 61 -3.64 -6.12 -8.92
C CYS A 61 -2.59 -6.50 -9.97
N GLN A 62 -2.89 -6.25 -11.26
CA GLN A 62 -2.00 -6.56 -12.37
C GLN A 62 -0.69 -5.79 -12.26
N GLN A 63 -0.76 -4.47 -12.03
CA GLN A 63 0.41 -3.63 -11.83
C GLN A 63 1.28 -4.13 -10.66
N MET A 64 0.65 -4.45 -9.54
CA MET A 64 1.37 -4.91 -8.36
C MET A 64 2.01 -6.29 -8.56
N ARG A 65 1.35 -7.18 -9.28
CA ARG A 65 1.90 -8.49 -9.66
C ARG A 65 3.11 -8.34 -10.59
N ASN A 66 3.09 -7.37 -11.50
CA ASN A 66 4.24 -7.03 -12.34
C ASN A 66 5.41 -6.49 -11.51
N ASN A 67 5.15 -5.59 -10.55
CA ASN A 67 6.17 -5.07 -9.64
C ASN A 67 6.83 -6.19 -8.83
N LEU A 68 6.03 -7.13 -8.30
CA LEU A 68 6.53 -8.31 -7.58
C LEU A 68 7.37 -9.23 -8.46
N THR A 69 6.97 -9.44 -9.71
CA THR A 69 7.71 -10.26 -10.68
C THR A 69 9.01 -9.59 -11.08
N HIS A 70 8.97 -8.30 -11.39
CA HIS A 70 10.12 -7.47 -11.68
C HIS A 70 11.15 -7.51 -10.54
N SER A 71 10.71 -7.37 -9.29
CA SER A 71 11.63 -7.40 -8.14
C SER A 71 12.39 -8.73 -7.99
N LYS A 72 11.93 -9.83 -8.59
CA LYS A 72 12.62 -11.12 -8.54
C LYS A 72 13.76 -11.21 -9.55
N SER A 73 13.64 -10.55 -10.71
CA SER A 73 14.64 -10.57 -11.79
C SER A 73 15.46 -9.28 -11.90
N CYS A 74 15.10 -8.22 -11.18
CA CYS A 74 15.78 -6.93 -11.26
C CYS A 74 17.10 -6.91 -10.47
N ALA A 75 18.23 -6.96 -11.18
CA ALA A 75 19.56 -6.84 -10.57
C ALA A 75 19.80 -5.47 -9.90
N ARG A 76 19.21 -4.39 -10.45
CA ARG A 76 19.27 -3.01 -9.90
C ARG A 76 18.53 -2.84 -8.58
N LYS A 77 17.82 -3.86 -8.09
CA LYS A 77 17.18 -3.85 -6.77
C LYS A 77 18.21 -3.69 -5.64
N SER A 78 19.37 -4.33 -5.76
CA SER A 78 20.39 -4.33 -4.71
C SER A 78 21.12 -3.00 -4.59
N THR A 79 21.34 -2.33 -5.72
CA THR A 79 22.00 -1.02 -5.79
C THR A 79 21.04 0.13 -5.43
N GLY A 80 19.74 -0.05 -5.65
CA GLY A 80 18.71 0.93 -5.31
C GLY A 80 18.37 1.93 -6.43
N ASP A 81 18.97 1.76 -7.62
CA ASP A 81 18.78 2.65 -8.77
C ASP A 81 17.49 2.36 -9.57
N CYS A 82 16.73 1.32 -9.20
CA CYS A 82 15.48 1.00 -9.86
C CYS A 82 14.29 1.71 -9.20
N PRO A 83 13.59 2.63 -9.89
CA PRO A 83 12.46 3.35 -9.32
C PRO A 83 11.27 2.44 -8.98
N VAL A 84 11.04 1.39 -9.77
CA VAL A 84 10.00 0.38 -9.53
C VAL A 84 10.29 -0.38 -8.23
N CYS A 85 11.51 -0.90 -8.09
CA CYS A 85 11.92 -1.58 -6.85
C CYS A 85 11.90 -0.64 -5.65
N LYS A 86 12.34 0.61 -5.81
CA LYS A 86 12.34 1.61 -4.73
C LYS A 86 10.92 1.87 -4.23
N HIS A 87 9.97 2.05 -5.14
CA HIS A 87 8.56 2.23 -4.79
C HIS A 87 7.98 0.99 -4.10
N LEU A 88 8.20 -0.20 -4.68
CA LEU A 88 7.72 -1.46 -4.11
C LEU A 88 8.28 -1.72 -2.71
N ILE A 89 9.58 -1.50 -2.51
CA ILE A 89 10.24 -1.66 -1.21
C ILE A 89 9.65 -0.69 -0.19
N ALA A 90 9.40 0.57 -0.56
CA ALA A 90 8.79 1.55 0.33
C ALA A 90 7.38 1.09 0.78
N LEU A 91 6.58 0.57 -0.16
CA LEU A 91 5.25 0.07 0.12
C LEU A 91 5.27 -1.17 1.02
N CYS A 92 6.14 -2.14 0.71
CA CYS A 92 6.34 -3.32 1.54
C CYS A 92 6.92 -2.96 2.92
N CYS A 93 7.69 -1.89 3.04
CA CYS A 93 8.22 -1.39 4.31
C CYS A 93 7.09 -0.82 5.18
N TYR A 94 6.18 -0.04 4.59
CA TYR A 94 4.97 0.40 5.28
C TYR A 94 4.17 -0.79 5.78
N HIS A 95 3.92 -1.78 4.92
CA HIS A 95 3.26 -3.02 5.32
C HIS A 95 3.98 -3.71 6.48
N ALA A 96 5.30 -3.93 6.39
CA ALA A 96 6.08 -4.63 7.41
C ALA A 96 6.05 -3.94 8.80
N LYS A 97 5.93 -2.60 8.84
CA LYS A 97 5.79 -1.85 10.09
C LYS A 97 4.45 -2.10 10.80
N HIS A 98 3.39 -2.30 10.03
CA HIS A 98 2.03 -2.51 10.54
C HIS A 98 1.58 -3.98 10.52
N CYS A 99 2.41 -4.87 9.96
CA CYS A 99 2.12 -6.29 9.85
C CYS A 99 2.65 -7.06 11.06
N HIS A 100 1.72 -7.52 11.90
CA HIS A 100 2.04 -8.32 13.08
C HIS A 100 2.24 -9.81 12.77
N LEU A 101 1.83 -10.26 11.59
CA LEU A 101 2.03 -11.65 11.15
C LEU A 101 3.52 -12.01 11.10
N LYS A 102 3.84 -13.28 11.36
CA LYS A 102 5.20 -13.80 11.19
C LYS A 102 5.53 -13.94 9.70
N ALA A 103 6.82 -14.01 9.37
CA ALA A 103 7.28 -14.13 7.98
C ALA A 103 6.74 -15.39 7.26
N THR A 104 6.48 -16.46 8.01
CA THR A 104 5.90 -17.73 7.51
C THR A 104 4.40 -17.63 7.25
N GLU A 105 3.72 -16.71 7.92
CA GLU A 105 2.26 -16.53 7.83
C GLU A 105 1.89 -15.38 6.88
N CYS A 106 2.78 -14.41 6.72
CA CYS A 106 2.58 -13.29 5.82
C CYS A 106 2.75 -13.72 4.36
N ARG A 107 1.71 -13.52 3.55
CA ARG A 107 1.70 -13.82 2.11
C ARG A 107 2.50 -12.83 1.26
N VAL A 108 2.87 -11.67 1.81
CA VAL A 108 3.59 -10.63 1.06
C VAL A 108 5.07 -10.99 0.98
N PRO A 109 5.60 -11.31 -0.22
CA PRO A 109 7.03 -11.53 -0.39
C PRO A 109 7.76 -10.22 -0.08
N LEU A 110 8.95 -10.31 0.50
CA LEU A 110 9.74 -9.21 1.08
C LEU A 110 9.32 -8.75 2.49
N CYS A 111 8.10 -9.02 2.97
CA CYS A 111 7.68 -8.58 4.32
C CYS A 111 8.66 -9.08 5.40
N GLY A 112 8.98 -10.38 5.40
CA GLY A 112 9.95 -10.97 6.33
C GLY A 112 11.36 -10.35 6.22
N GLN A 113 11.87 -10.20 4.99
CA GLN A 113 13.19 -9.60 4.74
C GLN A 113 13.26 -8.14 5.22
N LEU A 114 12.20 -7.37 4.99
CA LEU A 114 12.13 -5.98 5.42
C LEU A 114 11.97 -5.86 6.93
N LYS A 115 11.20 -6.74 7.57
CA LYS A 115 11.07 -6.78 9.04
C LYS A 115 12.43 -7.03 9.71
N GLN A 116 13.23 -7.96 9.17
CA GLN A 116 14.60 -8.21 9.62
C GLN A 116 15.51 -6.99 9.40
N LYS A 117 15.48 -6.37 8.21
CA LYS A 117 16.23 -5.13 7.95
C LYS A 117 15.82 -3.99 8.88
N LEU A 118 14.54 -3.82 9.15
CA LEU A 118 14.04 -2.79 10.07
C LEU A 118 14.56 -3.03 11.50
N GLU A 119 14.57 -4.28 11.97
CA GLU A 119 15.11 -4.61 13.28
C GLU A 119 16.62 -4.39 13.35
N GLN A 120 17.37 -4.82 12.32
CA GLN A 120 18.81 -4.56 12.22
C GLN A 120 19.11 -3.06 12.27
N GLN A 121 18.36 -2.25 11.53
CA GLN A 121 18.51 -0.80 11.55
C GLN A 121 18.21 -0.23 12.93
N ARG A 122 17.17 -0.70 13.63
CA ARG A 122 16.88 -0.25 15.01
C ARG A 122 18.01 -0.60 15.99
N LYS A 123 18.65 -1.76 15.83
CA LYS A 123 19.79 -2.18 16.66
C LYS A 123 21.02 -1.30 16.42
N LEU A 124 21.33 -0.97 15.16
CA LEU A 124 22.42 -0.06 14.80
C LEU A 124 22.21 1.33 15.43
N HIS A 125 21.06 1.97 15.22
CA HIS A 125 20.79 3.29 15.79
C HIS A 125 20.85 3.35 17.33
N GLN A 126 20.55 2.24 18.03
CA GLN A 126 20.67 2.16 19.49
C GLN A 126 22.13 1.99 19.95
N ALA A 127 22.97 1.31 19.16
CA ALA A 127 24.40 1.19 19.43
C ALA A 127 25.17 2.48 19.12
N GLU A 128 24.63 3.31 18.21
CA GLU A 128 25.21 4.59 17.76
C GLU A 128 24.82 5.78 18.65
N ALA A 129 23.85 5.63 19.56
CA ALA A 129 23.50 6.68 20.51
C ALA A 129 24.65 6.83 21.53
N PRO A 130 25.37 7.97 21.57
CA PRO A 130 26.47 8.15 22.50
C PRO A 130 25.96 8.07 23.93
N SER A 131 26.51 7.10 24.67
CA SER A 131 26.36 6.99 26.12
C SER A 131 27.02 8.21 26.79
N GLN A 132 26.32 9.35 26.80
CA GLN A 132 26.67 10.47 27.66
C GLN A 132 26.20 10.16 29.09
N ARG A 133 26.95 9.30 29.80
CA ARG A 133 26.74 9.13 31.25
C ARG A 133 27.95 8.57 31.99
N THR A 134 29.06 9.32 32.01
CA THR A 134 30.00 9.31 33.16
C THR A 134 30.71 10.66 33.23
N LYS A 135 30.17 11.58 34.03
CA LYS A 135 30.98 12.64 34.62
C LYS A 135 30.95 12.39 36.12
N THR A 136 31.98 11.70 36.57
CA THR A 136 32.39 11.54 37.95
C THR A 136 32.71 12.93 38.52
N ASP A 137 32.08 13.28 39.63
CA ASP A 137 32.65 14.15 40.68
C ASP A 137 32.23 13.53 42.02
#